data_AF-A0A9D6UYP7-F1
#
_entry.id   AF-A0A9D6UYP7-F1
#
_cell.length_a   1.000
_cell.length_b   1.000
_cell.length_c   1.000
_cell.angle_alpha   90.00
_cell.angle_beta   90.00
_cell.angle_gamma   90.00
#
_symmetry.space_group_name_H-M   'P 1'
#
loop_
_entity.id
_entity.type
_entity.pdbx_description
1 polymer ?
#
loop_
_entity_poly.entity_id
_entity_poly.type
_entity_poly.pdbx_seq_one_letter_code
_entity_poly.pdbx_strand_id
1 'polypeptide(L)'
;MFFDTDIQAKPQQIIERYSARWSIEVTNRETKQLLGAAGPQCRREQAVMRTPLFAYWSYSFVVLWFVRQFTTTKKLVADPAPWYRKRRNYTFSDMLAAARRSHFARAISSEARDINELTKIITPRYTLDFKQTKIAKL
;
A
#
# COMPACT_ATOMS: atom_id res chain seq x y z
N MET A 1 -12.99 -24.73 22.24
CA MET A 1 -14.13 -25.45 21.63
C MET A 1 -14.48 -24.76 20.33
N PHE A 2 -14.58 -25.49 19.22
CA PHE A 2 -14.94 -24.94 17.90
C PHE A 2 -16.33 -25.40 17.52
N PHE A 3 -17.09 -24.52 16.86
CA PHE A 3 -18.43 -24.82 16.35
C PHE A 3 -18.44 -24.55 14.85
N ASP A 4 -19.07 -25.44 14.08
CA ASP A 4 -19.23 -25.32 12.63
C ASP A 4 -20.72 -25.53 12.29
N THR A 5 -21.22 -24.83 11.28
CA THR A 5 -22.58 -25.02 10.75
C THR A 5 -22.66 -26.26 9.87
N ASP A 6 -21.53 -26.72 9.33
CA ASP A 6 -21.45 -27.92 8.50
C ASP A 6 -21.36 -29.17 9.37
N ILE A 7 -22.45 -29.95 9.40
CA ILE A 7 -22.61 -31.15 10.24
C ILE A 7 -21.74 -32.31 9.73
N GLN A 8 -21.32 -32.28 8.46
CA GLN A 8 -20.49 -33.33 7.85
C GLN A 8 -18.99 -32.99 7.88
N ALA A 9 -18.63 -31.84 8.45
CA ALA A 9 -17.24 -31.40 8.53
C ALA A 9 -16.38 -32.32 9.37
N LYS A 10 -15.25 -32.78 8.82
CA LYS A 10 -14.24 -33.49 9.60
C LYS A 10 -13.52 -32.51 10.53
N PRO A 11 -13.06 -32.96 11.72
CA PRO A 11 -12.35 -32.08 12.67
C PRO A 11 -11.18 -31.29 12.07
N GLN A 12 -10.44 -31.90 11.14
CA GLN A 12 -9.32 -31.25 10.44
C GLN A 12 -9.78 -30.05 9.62
N GLN A 13 -10.91 -30.16 8.91
CA GLN A 13 -11.46 -29.10 8.09
C GLN A 13 -11.95 -27.92 8.95
N ILE A 14 -12.50 -28.20 10.13
CA ILE A 14 -12.92 -27.18 11.09
C ILE A 14 -11.69 -26.36 11.56
N ILE A 15 -10.59 -27.04 11.90
CA ILE A 15 -9.35 -26.40 12.33
C ILE A 15 -8.73 -25.59 11.19
N GLU A 16 -8.71 -26.10 9.98
CA GLU A 16 -8.20 -25.40 8.79
C GLU A 16 -9.01 -24.14 8.49
N ARG A 17 -10.35 -24.23 8.48
CA ARG A 17 -11.25 -23.08 8.31
C ARG A 17 -11.03 -22.03 9.38
N TYR A 18 -10.94 -22.44 10.64
CA TYR A 18 -10.65 -21.52 11.74
C TYR A 18 -9.28 -20.84 11.59
N SER A 19 -8.26 -21.61 11.19
CA SER A 19 -6.90 -21.10 11.00
C SER A 19 -6.81 -20.09 9.86
N ALA A 20 -7.58 -20.29 8.77
CA ALA A 20 -7.64 -19.37 7.64
C ALA A 20 -8.11 -17.96 8.01
N ARG A 21 -8.84 -17.82 9.13
CA ARG A 21 -9.29 -16.52 9.67
C ARG A 21 -8.13 -15.57 9.92
N TRP A 22 -6.95 -16.06 10.33
CA TRP A 22 -5.79 -15.21 10.66
C TRP A 22 -5.37 -14.28 9.52
N SER A 23 -5.63 -14.66 8.26
CA SER A 23 -5.38 -13.82 7.09
C SER A 23 -6.06 -12.43 7.16
N ILE A 24 -7.22 -12.34 7.82
CA ILE A 24 -7.93 -11.06 8.01
C ILE A 24 -7.16 -10.14 8.97
N GLU A 25 -6.55 -10.68 10.01
CA GLU A 25 -5.81 -9.92 11.00
C GLU A 25 -4.51 -9.37 10.41
N VAL A 26 -3.85 -10.16 9.56
CA VAL A 26 -2.70 -9.71 8.77
C VAL A 26 -3.13 -8.56 7.85
N THR A 27 -4.24 -8.71 7.11
CA THR A 27 -4.76 -7.65 6.24
C THR A 27 -5.07 -6.36 7.01
N ASN A 28 -5.71 -6.48 8.18
CA ASN A 28 -6.01 -5.34 9.05
C ASN A 28 -4.72 -4.66 9.55
N ARG A 29 -3.71 -5.44 9.95
CA ARG A 29 -2.41 -4.92 10.39
C ARG A 29 -1.71 -4.16 9.26
N GLU A 30 -1.57 -4.79 8.10
CA GLU A 30 -0.87 -4.22 6.94
C GLU A 30 -1.58 -2.95 6.45
N THR A 31 -2.92 -2.95 6.40
CA THR A 31 -3.71 -1.79 5.98
C THR A 31 -3.54 -0.61 6.94
N LYS A 32 -3.46 -0.88 8.25
CA LYS A 32 -3.19 0.16 9.25
C LYS A 32 -1.76 0.69 9.18
N GLN A 33 -0.77 -0.20 9.10
CA GLN A 33 0.66 0.14 9.18
C GLN A 33 1.21 0.73 7.88
N LEU A 34 0.82 0.20 6.73
CA LEU A 34 1.41 0.57 5.43
C LEU A 34 0.55 1.54 4.61
N LEU A 35 -0.77 1.52 4.81
CA LEU A 35 -1.71 2.40 4.10
C LEU A 35 -2.30 3.51 4.99
N GLY A 36 -1.99 3.52 6.29
CA GLY A 36 -2.39 4.59 7.20
C GLY A 36 -3.87 4.57 7.62
N ALA A 37 -4.56 3.43 7.47
CA ALA A 37 -5.99 3.34 7.78
C ALA A 37 -6.35 3.58 9.26
N ALA A 38 -5.40 3.48 10.18
CA ALA A 38 -5.62 3.65 11.61
C ALA A 38 -5.80 5.12 12.05
N GLY A 39 -5.29 6.08 11.28
CA GLY A 39 -5.25 7.48 11.67
C GLY A 39 -5.33 8.43 10.48
N PRO A 40 -6.47 8.48 9.77
CA PRO A 40 -6.63 9.39 8.64
C PRO A 40 -6.62 10.85 9.12
N GLN A 41 -5.76 11.68 8.54
CA GLN A 41 -5.66 13.12 8.83
C GLN A 41 -6.77 13.91 8.11
N CYS A 42 -8.02 13.48 8.25
CA CYS A 42 -9.18 14.11 7.63
C CYS A 42 -9.83 15.12 8.58
N ARG A 43 -10.27 16.27 8.04
CA ARG A 43 -10.92 17.35 8.81
C ARG A 43 -12.46 17.31 8.77
N ARG A 44 -13.03 16.37 8.04
CA ARG A 44 -14.48 16.17 7.88
C ARG A 44 -14.82 14.76 8.37
N GLU A 45 -15.88 14.63 9.16
CA GLU A 45 -16.35 13.36 9.71
C GLU A 45 -16.58 12.30 8.63
N GLN A 46 -17.30 12.66 7.56
CA GLN A 46 -17.55 11.75 6.44
C GLN A 46 -16.27 11.24 5.76
N ALA A 47 -15.22 12.07 5.73
CA ALA A 47 -13.94 11.66 5.16
C ALA A 47 -13.23 10.65 6.08
N VAL A 48 -13.26 10.86 7.40
CA VAL A 48 -12.72 9.91 8.39
C VAL A 48 -13.36 8.53 8.24
N MET A 49 -14.68 8.45 8.01
CA MET A 49 -15.38 7.17 7.82
C MET A 49 -15.01 6.48 6.50
N ARG A 50 -14.76 7.24 5.43
CA ARG A 50 -14.51 6.70 4.09
C ARG A 50 -13.04 6.32 3.86
N THR A 51 -12.09 6.98 4.51
CA THR A 51 -10.66 6.73 4.28
C THR A 51 -10.22 5.30 4.60
N PRO A 52 -10.64 4.65 5.70
CA PRO A 52 -10.31 3.25 5.95
C PRO A 52 -10.83 2.32 4.86
N LEU A 53 -12.06 2.55 4.37
CA LEU A 53 -12.62 1.78 3.25
C LEU A 53 -11.75 1.92 2.00
N PHE A 54 -11.38 3.16 1.66
CA PHE A 54 -10.49 3.42 0.53
C PHE A 54 -9.12 2.74 0.68
N ALA A 55 -8.58 2.66 1.91
CA ALA A 55 -7.34 1.93 2.19
C ALA A 55 -7.49 0.42 1.92
N TYR A 56 -8.60 -0.21 2.33
CA TYR A 56 -8.85 -1.62 2.01
C TYR A 56 -9.05 -1.86 0.50
N TRP A 57 -9.72 -0.95 -0.20
CA TRP A 57 -9.82 -1.01 -1.67
C TRP A 57 -8.45 -0.93 -2.34
N SER A 58 -7.60 -0.02 -1.86
CA SER A 58 -6.23 0.14 -2.34
C SER A 58 -5.38 -1.11 -2.07
N TYR A 59 -5.55 -1.74 -0.88
CA TYR A 59 -4.91 -3.01 -0.55
C TYR A 59 -5.26 -4.09 -1.59
N SER A 60 -6.55 -4.32 -1.83
CA SER A 60 -7.02 -5.30 -2.81
C SER A 60 -6.51 -5.01 -4.21
N PHE A 61 -6.51 -3.74 -4.62
CA PHE A 61 -6.00 -3.33 -5.93
C PHE A 61 -4.52 -3.66 -6.11
N VAL A 62 -3.68 -3.36 -5.11
CA VAL A 62 -2.23 -3.67 -5.15
C VAL A 62 -2.00 -5.17 -5.24
N VAL A 63 -2.73 -5.98 -4.46
CA VAL A 63 -2.63 -7.44 -4.50
C VAL A 63 -3.03 -7.98 -5.87
N LEU A 64 -4.18 -7.57 -6.40
CA LEU A 64 -4.66 -8.00 -7.71
C LEU A 64 -3.72 -7.58 -8.84
N TRP A 65 -3.21 -6.36 -8.80
CA TRP A 65 -2.23 -5.88 -9.77
C TRP A 65 -0.95 -6.71 -9.73
N PHE A 66 -0.43 -7.00 -8.53
CA PHE A 66 0.80 -7.77 -8.35
C PHE A 66 0.64 -9.21 -8.87
N VAL A 67 -0.48 -9.87 -8.55
CA VAL A 67 -0.77 -11.23 -9.03
C VAL A 67 -0.92 -11.24 -10.56
N ARG A 68 -1.62 -10.24 -11.13
CA ARG A 68 -1.85 -10.18 -12.58
C ARG A 68 -0.58 -9.89 -13.39
N GLN A 69 0.39 -9.17 -12.83
CA GLN A 69 1.65 -8.83 -13.50
C GLN A 69 2.87 -9.53 -12.88
N PHE A 70 2.67 -10.66 -12.20
CA PHE A 70 3.67 -11.30 -11.36
C PHE A 70 5.03 -11.52 -12.05
N THR A 71 5.04 -11.90 -13.32
CA THR A 71 6.28 -12.15 -14.11
C THR A 71 7.17 -10.92 -14.23
N THR A 72 6.57 -9.74 -14.43
CA THR A 72 7.29 -8.46 -14.51
C THR A 72 7.54 -7.89 -13.12
N THR A 73 6.52 -7.93 -12.26
CA THR A 73 6.54 -7.28 -10.95
C THR A 73 7.47 -7.96 -9.95
N LYS A 74 7.70 -9.27 -10.08
CA LYS A 74 8.70 -9.99 -9.27
C LYS A 74 10.09 -9.37 -9.36
N LYS A 75 10.48 -8.85 -10.53
CA LYS A 75 11.79 -8.19 -10.74
C LYS A 75 11.88 -6.81 -10.08
N LEU A 76 10.74 -6.21 -9.73
CA LEU A 76 10.66 -4.91 -9.06
C LEU A 76 10.70 -5.03 -7.53
N VAL A 77 10.56 -6.25 -7.00
CA VAL A 77 10.78 -6.52 -5.58
C VAL A 77 12.29 -6.48 -5.31
N ALA A 78 12.69 -5.84 -4.22
CA ALA A 78 14.10 -5.80 -3.85
C ALA A 78 14.60 -7.20 -3.50
N ASP A 79 15.85 -7.50 -3.84
CA ASP A 79 16.45 -8.76 -3.47
C ASP A 79 16.42 -8.97 -1.95
N PRO A 80 16.23 -10.23 -1.49
CA PRO A 80 16.37 -10.52 -0.08
C PRO A 80 17.71 -10.05 0.46
N ALA A 81 17.70 -9.69 1.75
CA ALA A 81 18.96 -9.49 2.46
C ALA A 81 19.83 -10.75 2.33
N PRO A 82 21.17 -10.61 2.28
CA PRO A 82 22.08 -11.74 2.02
C PRO A 82 21.91 -12.93 2.97
N TRP A 83 21.45 -12.68 4.20
CA TRP A 83 21.18 -13.71 5.22
C TRP A 83 19.84 -14.45 5.02
N TYR A 84 18.95 -13.96 4.15
CA TYR A 84 17.70 -14.63 3.75
C TYR A 84 17.83 -15.22 2.35
N ARG A 85 18.63 -16.29 2.22
CA ARG A 85 18.93 -16.95 0.93
C ARG A 85 17.72 -17.53 0.19
N LYS A 86 16.58 -17.75 0.87
CA LYS A 86 15.37 -18.33 0.27
C LYS A 86 14.15 -17.51 0.66
N ARG A 87 13.70 -16.61 -0.22
CA ARG A 87 12.34 -16.07 -0.14
C ARG A 87 11.38 -17.00 -0.87
N ARG A 88 10.53 -17.68 -0.11
CA ARG A 88 9.50 -18.58 -0.65
C ARG A 88 8.18 -17.85 -0.96
N ASN A 89 7.85 -16.82 -0.18
CA ASN A 89 6.58 -16.10 -0.26
C ASN A 89 6.79 -14.58 -0.34
N TYR A 90 5.89 -13.87 -1.02
CA TYR A 90 5.86 -12.41 -1.08
C TYR A 90 4.91 -11.86 -0.02
N THR A 91 5.34 -10.81 0.68
CA THR A 91 4.51 -10.09 1.63
C THR A 91 3.78 -8.94 0.94
N PHE A 92 2.71 -8.42 1.54
CA PHE A 92 2.04 -7.22 1.00
C PHE A 92 2.99 -6.01 0.92
N SER A 93 3.92 -5.86 1.88
CA SER A 93 4.98 -4.84 1.82
C SER A 93 5.83 -4.95 0.55
N ASP A 94 6.20 -6.17 0.15
CA ASP A 94 6.95 -6.40 -1.10
C ASP A 94 6.11 -6.01 -2.33
N MET A 95 4.83 -6.36 -2.34
CA MET A 95 3.90 -6.01 -3.42
C MET A 95 3.73 -4.50 -3.54
N LEU A 96 3.57 -3.81 -2.40
CA LEU A 96 3.44 -2.35 -2.34
C LEU A 96 4.73 -1.65 -2.77
N ALA A 97 5.90 -2.16 -2.38
CA ALA A 97 7.19 -1.65 -2.82
C ALA A 97 7.36 -1.81 -4.34
N ALA A 98 6.98 -2.97 -4.89
CA ALA A 98 7.02 -3.21 -6.33
C ALA A 98 6.03 -2.29 -7.09
N ALA A 99 4.84 -2.07 -6.56
CA ALA A 99 3.86 -1.13 -7.12
C ALA A 99 4.44 0.29 -7.19
N ARG A 100 5.00 0.79 -6.08
CA ARG A 100 5.66 2.10 -6.03
C ARG A 100 6.80 2.20 -7.06
N ARG A 101 7.67 1.18 -7.15
CA ARG A 101 8.78 1.19 -8.13
C ARG A 101 8.30 1.19 -9.57
N SER A 102 7.25 0.44 -9.90
CA SER A 102 6.70 0.43 -11.26
C SER A 102 6.23 1.81 -11.71
N HIS A 103 5.62 2.56 -10.80
CA HIS A 103 5.13 3.92 -11.07
C HIS A 103 6.27 4.93 -11.12
N PHE A 104 7.16 4.94 -10.12
CA PHE A 104 8.25 5.90 -10.04
C PHE A 104 9.30 5.71 -11.14
N ALA A 105 9.68 4.47 -11.48
CA ALA A 105 10.63 4.21 -12.56
C ALA A 105 10.11 4.76 -13.89
N ARG A 106 8.81 4.67 -14.13
CA ARG A 106 8.19 5.22 -15.35
C ARG A 106 8.15 6.74 -15.33
N ALA A 107 7.77 7.35 -14.20
CA ALA A 107 7.72 8.81 -14.06
C ALA A 107 9.12 9.46 -14.21
N ILE A 108 10.13 8.90 -13.53
CA ILE A 108 11.51 9.38 -13.63
C ILE A 108 12.04 9.17 -15.04
N SER A 109 11.76 8.02 -15.68
CA SER A 109 12.21 7.78 -17.05
C SER A 109 11.52 8.67 -18.10
N SER A 110 10.29 9.12 -17.86
CA SER A 110 9.65 10.10 -18.75
C SER A 110 10.22 11.49 -18.58
N GLU A 111 10.50 11.92 -17.35
CA GLU A 111 11.10 13.23 -17.07
C GLU A 111 12.58 13.29 -17.50
N ALA A 112 13.34 12.22 -17.35
CA ALA A 112 14.74 12.16 -17.76
C ALA A 112 14.95 12.21 -19.29
N ARG A 113 13.89 12.01 -20.10
CA ARG A 113 13.95 12.27 -21.55
C ARG A 113 13.86 13.76 -21.88
N ASP A 114 13.38 14.56 -20.93
CA ASP A 114 13.19 16.00 -21.04
C ASP A 114 14.19 16.73 -20.12
N ILE A 115 15.49 16.50 -20.39
CA ILE A 115 16.61 16.93 -19.54
C ILE A 115 16.63 18.47 -19.38
N ASN A 116 16.03 19.20 -20.32
CA ASN A 116 15.95 20.66 -20.28
C ASN A 116 14.84 21.20 -19.36
N GLU A 117 13.91 20.35 -18.88
CA GLU A 117 12.80 20.74 -17.99
C GLU A 117 12.69 19.83 -16.76
N LEU A 118 13.82 19.48 -16.14
CA LEU A 118 13.82 18.71 -14.89
C LEU A 118 13.27 19.55 -13.73
N THR A 119 11.95 19.55 -13.58
CA THR A 119 11.26 20.10 -12.42
C THR A 119 11.45 19.17 -11.23
N LYS A 120 11.87 19.72 -10.08
CA LYS A 120 12.02 18.94 -8.86
C LYS A 120 10.68 18.30 -8.46
N ILE A 121 10.61 16.97 -8.51
CA ILE A 121 9.44 16.15 -8.13
C ILE A 121 8.97 16.45 -6.69
N ILE A 122 9.89 16.90 -5.82
CA ILE A 122 9.60 17.32 -4.45
C ILE A 122 10.04 18.78 -4.29
N THR A 123 9.15 19.71 -4.57
CA THR A 123 9.34 21.11 -4.14
C THR A 123 9.01 21.18 -2.64
N PRO A 124 9.93 21.68 -1.78
CA PRO A 124 9.62 21.87 -0.38
C PRO A 124 8.46 22.85 -0.23
N ARG A 125 7.44 22.47 0.54
CA ARG A 125 6.19 23.24 0.74
C ARG A 125 6.40 24.62 1.37
N TYR A 126 7.61 24.95 1.81
CA TYR A 126 7.98 26.22 2.44
C TYR A 126 8.27 27.37 1.46
N THR A 127 8.36 27.14 0.15
CA THR A 127 8.64 28.24 -0.80
C THR A 127 7.39 28.95 -1.31
N LEU A 128 6.20 28.55 -0.87
CA LEU A 128 4.98 29.30 -1.10
C LEU A 128 4.79 30.34 0.02
N ASP A 129 5.32 31.53 -0.27
CA ASP A 129 4.88 32.85 0.21
C ASP A 129 5.81 33.60 1.20
N PHE A 130 6.52 34.58 0.63
CA PHE A 130 6.87 35.86 1.28
C PHE A 130 6.84 37.02 0.27
N LYS A 131 6.05 36.91 -0.82
CA LYS A 131 5.97 37.97 -1.83
C LYS A 131 4.56 38.50 -2.12
N GLN A 132 3.53 38.08 -1.37
CA GLN A 132 2.18 38.65 -1.52
C GLN A 132 1.54 39.24 -0.27
N THR A 133 2.30 39.60 0.77
CA THR A 133 1.76 40.49 1.82
C THR A 133 1.93 41.96 1.44
N LYS A 134 1.18 42.43 0.45
CA LYS A 134 0.89 43.86 0.26
C LYS A 134 -0.62 44.07 0.28
N ILE A 135 -1.03 44.90 1.26
CA ILE A 135 -2.29 45.65 1.35
C ILE A 135 -3.44 44.93 2.05
N ALA A 136 -3.46 45.08 3.38
CA ALA A 136 -4.66 45.50 4.10
C ALA A 136 -4.19 46.44 5.22
N LYS A 137 -4.19 47.75 4.94
CA LYS A 137 -4.10 48.79 5.98
C LYS A 137 -5.48 48.88 6.63
N LEU A 138 -5.48 48.89 7.97
CA LEU A 138 -6.55 49.46 8.80
C LEU A 138 -6.74 50.94 8.46
#